data_AF-A0A9D1GXX2-F1
#
_entry.id   AF-A0A9D1GXX2-F1
#
_cell.length_a   1.000
_cell.length_b   1.000
_cell.length_c   1.000
_cell.angle_alpha   90.00
_cell.angle_beta   90.00
_cell.angle_gamma   90.00
#
_symmetry.space_group_name_H-M   'P 1'
#
loop_
_entity.id
_entity.type
_entity.pdbx_description
1 polymer ?
#
loop_
_entity_poly.entity_id
_entity_poly.type
_entity_poly.pdbx_seq_one_letter_code
_entity_poly.pdbx_strand_id
1 'polypeptide(L)'
;MSQPTETEPELVSTEEAAVEPETKPTTAIRSRGDRIFDTIVNVGLLLVMVAAVLPLLVVVVASFTPYAELLRNGGYSLFPRAFTLDGYRAVLADARLQQGFIVSVFITVVGVTINMVVSVLFAYPLSQPHLPGRRGWLFFAILTTLFNAGIIPTFLVVQGTGLLNTVWAMIIPTTVSV
;
A
#
# COMPACT_ATOMS: atom_id res chain seq x y z
N MET A 1 35.21 64.98 -5.46
CA MET A 1 33.84 64.87 -4.95
C MET A 1 33.65 63.42 -4.52
N SER A 2 33.69 63.18 -3.19
CA SER A 2 33.19 62.03 -2.41
C SER A 2 33.43 60.57 -2.89
N GLN A 3 34.35 59.88 -2.19
CA GLN A 3 34.55 58.42 -2.04
C GLN A 3 33.35 57.72 -1.32
N PRO A 4 33.36 56.45 -0.85
CA PRO A 4 34.27 55.25 -0.98
C PRO A 4 33.44 53.96 -1.37
N THR A 5 33.89 52.69 -1.41
CA THR A 5 34.30 51.79 -0.29
C THR A 5 34.47 50.34 -0.82
N GLU A 6 35.51 49.65 -0.33
CA GLU A 6 35.73 48.19 -0.10
C GLU A 6 35.14 47.11 -1.03
N THR A 7 35.99 46.17 -1.46
CA THR A 7 35.77 44.74 -1.17
C THR A 7 37.03 43.89 -1.38
N GLU A 8 37.26 43.03 -0.39
CA GLU A 8 38.38 42.11 -0.14
C GLU A 8 38.69 41.10 -1.25
N PRO A 9 39.96 40.64 -1.33
CA PRO A 9 40.34 39.40 -2.02
C PRO A 9 40.24 38.18 -1.08
N GLU A 10 39.88 37.02 -1.63
CA GLU A 10 40.20 35.69 -1.12
C GLU A 10 39.81 35.35 0.34
N LEU A 11 38.59 34.84 0.53
CA LEU A 11 38.28 33.86 1.58
C LEU A 11 37.48 32.69 0.99
N VAL A 12 38.10 31.98 0.05
CA VAL A 12 37.76 30.59 -0.29
C VAL A 12 38.58 29.71 0.64
N SER A 13 38.27 29.67 1.94
CA SER A 13 38.96 28.74 2.87
C SER A 13 38.30 28.50 4.24
N THR A 14 37.04 28.87 4.49
CA THR A 14 36.46 28.74 5.86
C THR A 14 35.10 28.07 5.98
N GLU A 15 34.53 27.49 4.92
CA GLU A 15 33.22 26.81 5.01
C GLU A 15 33.29 25.27 5.03
N GLU A 16 34.49 24.70 5.17
CA GLU A 16 34.72 23.24 5.28
C GLU A 16 35.21 22.85 6.69
N ALA A 17 34.60 23.40 7.73
CA ALA A 17 34.92 23.07 9.12
C ALA A 17 33.72 23.21 10.08
N ALA A 18 32.55 22.70 9.66
CA ALA A 18 31.46 22.41 10.59
C ALA A 18 30.77 21.12 10.16
N VAL A 19 31.56 20.04 10.05
CA VAL A 19 31.05 18.68 10.12
C VAL A 19 30.34 18.56 11.47
N GLU A 20 29.02 18.54 11.39
CA GLU A 20 28.09 18.22 12.47
C GLU A 20 28.67 17.05 13.29
N PRO A 21 28.78 17.17 14.62
CA PRO A 21 29.47 16.16 15.41
C PRO A 21 28.76 14.82 15.19
N GLU A 22 29.49 13.83 14.68
CA GLU A 22 29.08 12.43 14.69
C GLU A 22 28.50 12.13 16.07
N THR A 23 27.20 11.86 16.12
CA THR A 23 26.54 11.37 17.33
C THR A 23 27.05 9.95 17.57
N LYS A 24 28.18 9.91 18.28
CA LYS A 24 28.78 8.75 18.92
C LYS A 24 27.66 7.81 19.35
N PRO A 25 27.70 6.50 19.00
CA PRO A 25 26.68 5.57 19.44
C PRO A 25 26.73 5.59 20.95
N THR A 26 25.76 6.27 21.56
CA THR A 26 25.59 6.26 23.00
C THR A 26 25.17 4.84 23.30
N THR A 27 26.14 4.02 23.65
CA THR A 27 25.94 2.73 24.29
C THR A 27 25.28 3.02 25.63
N ALA A 28 23.98 3.30 25.58
CA ALA A 28 23.14 3.45 26.74
C ALA A 28 23.22 2.12 27.49
N ILE A 29 23.76 2.16 28.70
CA ILE A 29 23.67 1.05 29.64
C ILE A 29 22.18 0.86 29.88
N ARG A 30 21.53 -0.04 29.11
CA ARG A 30 20.09 -0.28 29.20
C ARG A 30 19.72 -0.51 30.66
N SER A 31 18.88 0.38 31.20
CA SER A 31 18.34 0.22 32.54
C SER A 31 17.60 -1.11 32.60
N ARG A 32 17.54 -1.75 33.78
CA ARG A 32 16.70 -2.94 33.98
C ARG A 32 15.25 -2.67 33.57
N GLY A 33 14.80 -1.41 33.71
CA GLY A 33 13.49 -0.95 33.23
C GLY A 33 13.33 -1.03 31.71
N ASP A 34 14.33 -0.56 30.95
CA ASP A 34 14.29 -0.58 29.48
C ASP A 34 14.22 -2.00 28.94
N ARG A 35 14.95 -2.95 29.55
CA ARG A 35 14.92 -4.37 29.14
C ARG A 35 13.56 -5.03 29.39
N ILE A 36 12.89 -4.69 30.48
CA ILE A 36 11.55 -5.22 30.79
C ILE A 36 10.53 -4.64 29.82
N PHE A 37 10.60 -3.33 29.55
CA PHE A 37 9.74 -2.66 28.58
C PHE A 37 9.92 -3.25 27.17
N ASP A 38 11.16 -3.39 26.69
CA ASP A 38 11.49 -4.01 25.41
C ASP A 38 10.96 -5.45 25.33
N THR A 39 11.06 -6.21 26.42
CA THR A 39 10.57 -7.60 26.47
C THR A 39 9.06 -7.67 26.36
N ILE A 40 8.33 -6.79 27.06
CA ILE A 40 6.86 -6.73 26.98
C ILE A 40 6.42 -6.35 25.57
N VAL A 41 7.05 -5.33 24.97
CA VAL A 41 6.75 -4.90 23.60
C VAL A 41 7.04 -6.03 22.61
N ASN A 42 8.19 -6.71 22.72
CA ASN A 42 8.53 -7.83 21.85
C ASN A 42 7.59 -9.02 22.02
N VAL A 43 7.18 -9.36 23.25
CA VAL A 43 6.21 -10.45 23.49
C VAL A 43 4.84 -10.07 22.93
N GLY A 44 4.42 -8.81 23.08
CA GLY A 44 3.19 -8.29 22.46
C GLY A 44 3.24 -8.38 20.94
N LEU A 45 4.35 -7.95 20.33
CA LEU A 45 4.55 -8.02 18.89
C LEU A 45 4.58 -9.47 18.39
N LEU A 46 5.21 -10.38 19.13
CA LEU A 46 5.23 -11.81 18.82
C LEU A 46 3.81 -12.40 18.84
N LEU A 47 2.98 -12.03 19.82
CA LEU A 47 1.60 -12.51 19.90
C LEU A 47 0.76 -12.03 18.72
N VAL A 48 0.88 -10.75 18.35
CA VAL A 48 0.22 -10.20 17.15
C VAL A 48 0.68 -10.89 15.88
N MET A 49 1.98 -11.16 15.74
CA MET A 49 2.53 -11.90 14.62
C MET A 49 1.94 -13.31 14.54
N VAL A 50 1.89 -14.05 15.65
CA VAL A 50 1.29 -15.39 15.70
C VAL A 50 -0.19 -15.34 15.35
N ALA A 51 -0.95 -14.38 15.89
CA ALA A 51 -2.37 -14.21 15.59
C ALA A 51 -2.64 -13.93 14.10
N ALA A 52 -1.75 -13.21 13.43
CA ALA A 52 -1.85 -12.94 11.99
C ALA A 52 -1.43 -14.15 11.13
N VAL A 53 -0.41 -14.91 11.55
CA VAL A 53 0.13 -16.05 10.78
C VAL A 53 -0.73 -17.32 10.94
N LEU A 54 -1.34 -17.53 12.10
CA LEU A 54 -2.19 -18.71 12.36
C LEU A 54 -3.30 -18.93 11.32
N PRO A 55 -4.16 -17.95 10.97
CA PRO A 55 -5.19 -18.16 9.96
C PRO A 55 -4.60 -18.45 8.58
N LEU A 56 -3.46 -17.83 8.24
CA LEU A 56 -2.78 -18.10 6.98
C LEU A 56 -2.29 -19.56 6.92
N LEU A 57 -1.70 -20.06 8.01
CA LEU A 57 -1.24 -21.45 8.10
C LEU A 57 -2.40 -22.43 7.97
N VAL A 58 -3.53 -22.17 8.64
CA VAL A 58 -4.74 -23.01 8.54
C VAL A 58 -5.26 -23.05 7.09
N VAL A 59 -5.29 -21.92 6.39
CA VAL A 59 -5.71 -21.87 4.97
C VAL A 59 -4.76 -22.70 4.09
N VAL A 60 -3.45 -22.61 4.31
CA VAL A 60 -2.46 -23.41 3.56
C VAL A 60 -2.62 -24.90 3.85
N VAL A 61 -2.80 -25.31 5.11
CA VAL A 61 -3.01 -26.72 5.43
C VAL A 61 -4.32 -27.24 4.85
N ALA A 62 -5.37 -26.43 4.90
CA ALA A 62 -6.66 -26.76 4.32
C ALA A 62 -6.60 -26.93 2.79
N SER A 63 -5.76 -26.15 2.08
CA SER A 63 -5.63 -26.26 0.62
C SER A 63 -4.96 -27.55 0.14
N PHE A 64 -4.20 -28.23 1.01
CA PHE A 64 -3.58 -29.53 0.74
C PHE A 64 -4.35 -30.73 1.31
N THR A 65 -5.46 -30.50 2.03
CA THR A 65 -6.24 -31.56 2.69
C THR A 65 -7.41 -32.01 1.80
N PRO A 66 -7.73 -33.32 1.70
CA PRO A 66 -8.86 -33.80 0.91
C PRO A 66 -10.20 -33.26 1.40
N TYR A 67 -11.14 -32.98 0.48
CA TYR A 67 -12.48 -32.45 0.79
C TYR A 67 -13.25 -33.30 1.84
N ALA A 68 -13.13 -34.63 1.74
CA ALA A 68 -13.75 -35.56 2.69
C ALA A 68 -13.19 -35.45 4.12
N GLU A 69 -11.90 -35.07 4.27
CA GLU A 69 -11.26 -34.87 5.58
C GLU A 69 -11.58 -33.48 6.14
N LEU A 70 -11.69 -32.46 5.28
CA LEU A 70 -12.11 -31.11 5.67
C LEU A 70 -13.50 -31.11 6.30
N LEU A 71 -14.47 -31.83 5.71
CA LEU A 71 -15.84 -31.95 6.23
C LEU A 71 -15.92 -32.70 7.56
N ARG A 72 -15.03 -33.70 7.78
CA ARG A 72 -15.05 -34.53 8.99
C ARG A 72 -14.42 -33.85 10.21
N ASN A 73 -13.40 -33.02 9.99
CA ASN A 73 -12.62 -32.40 11.08
C ASN A 73 -12.94 -30.90 11.28
N GLY A 74 -13.91 -30.36 10.54
CA GLY A 74 -14.33 -28.96 10.66
C GLY A 74 -13.31 -27.94 10.14
N GLY A 75 -12.32 -28.36 9.34
CA GLY A 75 -11.37 -27.45 8.67
C GLY A 75 -10.26 -26.82 9.55
N TYR A 76 -10.23 -27.07 10.86
CA TYR A 76 -9.24 -26.48 11.79
C TYR A 76 -8.14 -27.47 12.17
N SER A 77 -7.43 -28.04 11.18
CA SER A 77 -6.26 -28.87 11.45
C SER A 77 -4.98 -28.10 11.16
N LEU A 78 -4.08 -28.03 12.14
CA LEU A 78 -2.74 -27.42 11.97
C LEU A 78 -1.78 -28.33 11.19
N PHE A 79 -2.12 -29.61 11.00
CA PHE A 79 -1.32 -30.56 10.22
C PHE A 79 -2.23 -31.42 9.32
N PRO A 80 -1.92 -31.53 8.01
CA PRO A 80 -2.68 -32.38 7.10
C PRO A 80 -2.42 -33.84 7.43
N ARG A 81 -3.48 -34.66 7.55
CA ARG A 81 -3.35 -36.11 7.78
C ARG A 81 -3.10 -36.86 6.47
N ALA A 82 -3.71 -36.40 5.40
CA ALA A 82 -3.43 -36.82 4.03
C ALA A 82 -3.09 -35.60 3.17
N PHE A 83 -2.11 -35.75 2.30
CA PHE A 83 -1.69 -34.72 1.35
C PHE A 83 -2.31 -35.00 -0.02
N THR A 84 -3.06 -34.05 -0.57
CA THR A 84 -3.59 -34.12 -1.93
C THR A 84 -3.44 -32.78 -2.66
N LEU A 85 -3.33 -32.87 -3.99
CA LEU A 85 -3.30 -31.74 -4.92
C LEU A 85 -4.58 -31.63 -5.75
N ASP A 86 -5.61 -32.41 -5.42
CA ASP A 86 -6.84 -32.47 -6.22
C ASP A 86 -7.62 -31.14 -6.19
N GLY A 87 -7.55 -30.39 -5.08
CA GLY A 87 -8.12 -29.04 -5.00
C GLY A 87 -7.51 -28.07 -6.01
N TYR A 88 -6.18 -28.09 -6.16
CA TYR A 88 -5.49 -27.28 -7.17
C TYR A 88 -5.82 -27.74 -8.59
N ARG A 89 -5.91 -29.05 -8.85
CA ARG A 89 -6.34 -29.58 -10.15
C ARG A 89 -7.76 -29.14 -10.50
N ALA A 90 -8.68 -29.15 -9.54
CA ALA A 90 -10.05 -28.71 -9.75
C ALA A 90 -10.12 -27.21 -10.10
N VAL A 91 -9.36 -26.36 -9.39
CA VAL A 91 -9.27 -24.92 -9.68
C VAL A 91 -8.67 -24.65 -11.05
N LEU A 92 -7.60 -25.35 -11.41
CA LEU A 92 -6.94 -25.19 -12.71
C LEU A 92 -7.75 -25.80 -13.86
N ALA A 93 -8.65 -26.74 -13.62
CA ALA A 93 -9.52 -27.28 -14.65
C ALA A 93 -10.73 -26.37 -14.97
N ASP A 94 -11.10 -25.47 -14.06
CA ASP A 94 -12.24 -24.56 -14.25
C ASP A 94 -11.85 -23.33 -15.10
N ALA A 95 -12.34 -23.31 -16.35
CA ALA A 95 -12.13 -22.22 -17.29
C ALA A 95 -12.64 -20.86 -16.77
N ARG A 96 -13.68 -20.84 -15.91
CA ARG A 96 -14.22 -19.60 -15.34
C ARG A 96 -13.25 -18.99 -14.33
N LEU A 97 -12.62 -19.82 -13.51
CA LEU A 97 -11.60 -19.37 -12.55
C LEU A 97 -10.35 -18.88 -13.27
N GLN A 98 -9.92 -19.57 -14.33
CA GLN A 98 -8.81 -19.11 -15.17
C GLN A 98 -9.11 -17.75 -15.81
N GLN A 99 -10.28 -17.59 -16.44
CA GLN A 99 -10.67 -16.33 -17.05
C GLN A 99 -10.79 -15.21 -16.02
N GLY A 100 -11.38 -15.49 -14.85
CA GLY A 100 -11.48 -14.53 -13.75
C GLY A 100 -10.11 -14.08 -13.23
N PHE A 101 -9.16 -15.00 -13.14
CA PHE A 101 -7.78 -14.69 -12.74
C PHE A 101 -7.06 -13.83 -13.78
N ILE A 102 -7.22 -14.12 -15.08
CA ILE A 102 -6.62 -13.31 -16.15
C ILE A 102 -7.20 -11.89 -16.13
N VAL A 103 -8.52 -11.76 -15.98
CA VAL A 103 -9.18 -10.45 -15.92
C VAL A 103 -8.77 -9.69 -14.66
N SER A 104 -8.63 -10.32 -13.49
CA SER A 104 -8.19 -9.64 -12.27
C SER A 104 -6.75 -9.13 -12.39
N VAL A 105 -5.83 -9.96 -12.88
CA VAL A 105 -4.43 -9.57 -13.14
C VAL A 105 -4.40 -8.41 -14.14
N PHE A 106 -5.18 -8.49 -15.22
CA PHE A 106 -5.27 -7.42 -16.21
C PHE A 106 -5.76 -6.11 -15.59
N ILE A 107 -6.85 -6.14 -14.80
CA ILE A 107 -7.40 -4.96 -14.13
C ILE A 107 -6.39 -4.38 -13.15
N THR A 108 -5.68 -5.20 -12.37
CA THR A 108 -4.67 -4.68 -11.43
C THR A 108 -3.51 -4.03 -12.17
N VAL A 109 -2.93 -4.67 -13.18
CA VAL A 109 -1.78 -4.12 -13.90
C VAL A 109 -2.16 -2.85 -14.66
N VAL A 110 -3.20 -2.91 -15.50
CA VAL A 110 -3.62 -1.78 -16.34
C VAL A 110 -4.26 -0.69 -15.49
N GLY A 111 -5.13 -1.05 -14.55
CA GLY A 111 -5.81 -0.11 -13.67
C GLY A 111 -4.85 0.64 -12.76
N VAL A 112 -3.88 -0.05 -12.13
CA VAL A 112 -2.85 0.61 -11.31
C VAL A 112 -1.95 1.49 -12.17
N THR A 113 -1.54 1.04 -13.35
CA THR A 113 -0.69 1.85 -14.25
C THR A 113 -1.39 3.16 -14.62
N ILE A 114 -2.65 3.09 -15.05
CA ILE A 114 -3.44 4.28 -15.41
C ILE A 114 -3.67 5.17 -14.18
N ASN A 115 -4.06 4.61 -13.04
CA ASN A 115 -4.27 5.35 -11.79
C ASN A 115 -2.99 6.07 -11.35
N MET A 116 -1.86 5.38 -11.36
CA MET A 116 -0.56 5.94 -10.99
C MET A 116 -0.16 7.09 -11.92
N VAL A 117 -0.34 6.94 -13.24
CA VAL A 117 -0.05 8.00 -14.21
C VAL A 117 -0.92 9.23 -13.95
N VAL A 118 -2.23 9.05 -13.80
CA VAL A 118 -3.17 10.17 -13.55
C VAL A 118 -2.86 10.84 -12.21
N SER A 119 -2.62 10.06 -11.16
CA SER A 119 -2.31 10.55 -9.82
C SER A 119 -0.99 11.34 -9.81
N VAL A 120 0.06 10.85 -10.46
CA VAL A 120 1.35 11.56 -10.56
C VAL A 120 1.20 12.85 -11.37
N LEU A 121 0.47 12.83 -12.50
CA LEU A 121 0.23 14.02 -13.32
C LEU A 121 -0.57 15.09 -12.55
N PHE A 122 -1.49 14.68 -11.67
CA PHE A 122 -2.25 15.60 -10.83
C PHE A 122 -1.45 16.09 -9.61
N ALA A 123 -0.70 15.22 -8.95
CA ALA A 123 0.08 15.53 -7.76
C ALA A 123 1.31 16.39 -8.07
N TYR A 124 1.94 16.21 -9.25
CA TYR A 124 3.15 16.95 -9.65
C TYR A 124 2.98 18.48 -9.62
N PRO A 125 1.97 19.10 -10.28
CA PRO A 125 1.77 20.54 -10.20
C PRO A 125 1.41 21.00 -8.78
N LEU A 126 0.69 20.18 -7.99
CA LEU A 126 0.33 20.49 -6.61
C LEU A 126 1.53 20.50 -5.64
N SER A 127 2.56 19.72 -5.94
CA SER A 127 3.82 19.66 -5.18
C SER A 127 4.67 20.92 -5.37
N GLN A 128 4.45 21.72 -6.44
CA GLN A 128 5.21 22.95 -6.64
C GLN A 128 4.63 24.09 -5.78
N PRO A 129 5.45 24.72 -4.91
CA PRO A 129 4.96 25.74 -3.98
C PRO A 129 4.52 27.04 -4.67
N HIS A 130 4.95 27.28 -5.92
CA HIS A 130 4.69 28.50 -6.69
C HIS A 130 3.44 28.43 -7.60
N LEU A 131 2.62 27.37 -7.49
CA LEU A 131 1.43 27.23 -8.34
C LEU A 131 0.32 28.24 -7.91
N PRO A 132 -0.14 29.14 -8.78
CA PRO A 132 -1.25 30.04 -8.47
C PRO A 132 -2.54 29.24 -8.24
N GLY A 133 -3.24 29.49 -7.13
CA GLY A 133 -4.48 28.77 -6.79
C GLY A 133 -4.30 27.40 -6.14
N ARG A 134 -3.07 27.02 -5.73
CA ARG A 134 -2.75 25.75 -5.05
C ARG A 134 -3.70 25.37 -3.91
N ARG A 135 -4.08 26.34 -3.05
CA ARG A 135 -4.96 26.10 -1.91
C ARG A 135 -6.37 25.68 -2.34
N GLY A 136 -6.87 26.18 -3.48
CA GLY A 136 -8.15 25.78 -4.05
C GLY A 136 -8.11 24.34 -4.57
N TRP A 137 -7.09 24.00 -5.35
CA TRP A 137 -6.93 22.63 -5.87
C TRP A 137 -6.71 21.59 -4.76
N LEU A 138 -5.91 21.91 -3.74
CA LEU A 138 -5.77 21.03 -2.55
C LEU A 138 -7.10 20.84 -1.83
N PHE A 139 -7.87 21.92 -1.65
CA PHE A 139 -9.19 21.84 -1.02
C PHE A 139 -10.13 20.94 -1.82
N PHE A 140 -10.18 21.07 -3.15
CA PHE A 140 -10.99 20.20 -4.01
C PHE A 140 -10.58 18.74 -3.92
N ALA A 141 -9.27 18.43 -3.95
CA ALA A 141 -8.78 17.06 -3.83
C ALA A 141 -9.17 16.42 -2.50
N ILE A 142 -8.98 17.14 -1.39
CA ILE A 142 -9.36 16.67 -0.05
C ILE A 142 -10.89 16.51 0.05
N LEU A 143 -11.64 17.44 -0.55
CA LEU A 143 -13.09 17.38 -0.60
C LEU A 143 -13.55 16.09 -1.30
N THR A 144 -12.99 15.73 -2.46
CA THR A 144 -13.40 14.53 -3.19
C THR A 144 -13.10 13.22 -2.44
N THR A 145 -11.99 13.15 -1.70
CA THR A 145 -11.68 11.96 -0.89
C THR A 145 -12.64 11.82 0.30
N LEU A 146 -13.09 12.94 0.88
CA LEU A 146 -14.02 12.95 2.02
C LEU A 146 -15.48 12.70 1.59
N PHE A 147 -15.86 13.17 0.40
CA PHE A 147 -17.21 13.03 -0.14
C PHE A 147 -17.32 11.85 -1.12
N ASN A 148 -17.89 10.73 -0.67
CA ASN A 148 -18.19 9.58 -1.53
C ASN A 148 -19.69 9.52 -1.86
N ALA A 149 -20.06 9.58 -3.15
CA ALA A 149 -21.44 9.57 -3.60
C ALA A 149 -22.14 8.18 -3.50
N GLY A 150 -21.42 7.14 -3.08
CA GLY A 150 -21.93 5.79 -2.98
C GLY A 150 -22.08 5.06 -4.32
N ILE A 151 -22.55 3.81 -4.25
CA ILE A 151 -22.56 2.91 -5.40
C ILE A 151 -23.68 3.22 -6.41
N ILE A 152 -24.84 3.74 -5.95
CA ILE A 152 -26.00 3.99 -6.80
C ILE A 152 -25.71 5.06 -7.86
N PRO A 153 -25.21 6.26 -7.51
CA PRO A 153 -24.93 7.30 -8.51
C PRO A 153 -23.81 6.87 -9.46
N THR A 154 -22.78 6.20 -8.93
CA THR A 154 -21.67 5.67 -9.74
C THR A 154 -22.16 4.66 -10.76
N PHE A 155 -23.09 3.77 -10.38
CA PHE A 155 -23.70 2.80 -11.29
C PHE A 155 -24.49 3.48 -12.40
N LEU A 156 -25.28 4.52 -12.10
CA LEU A 156 -26.05 5.26 -13.11
C LEU A 156 -25.14 5.95 -14.14
N VAL A 157 -23.97 6.44 -13.74
CA VAL A 157 -22.98 7.03 -14.66
C VAL A 157 -22.38 5.96 -15.57
N VAL A 158 -22.03 4.79 -15.04
CA VAL A 158 -21.51 3.67 -15.84
C VAL A 158 -22.58 3.13 -16.80
N GLN A 159 -23.84 3.10 -16.36
CA GLN A 159 -24.97 2.74 -17.21
C GLN A 159 -25.19 3.78 -18.32
N GLY A 160 -25.15 5.06 -18.00
CA GLY A 160 -25.31 6.15 -18.96
C GLY A 160 -24.19 6.24 -20.01
N THR A 161 -23.00 5.74 -19.67
CA THR A 161 -21.84 5.65 -20.60
C THR A 161 -21.84 4.37 -21.44
N GLY A 162 -22.79 3.45 -21.23
CA GLY A 162 -22.90 2.21 -22.01
C GLY A 162 -21.79 1.19 -21.73
N LEU A 163 -21.00 1.37 -20.66
CA LEU A 163 -19.85 0.52 -20.32
C LEU A 163 -20.24 -0.74 -19.53
N LEU A 164 -21.52 -0.99 -19.29
CA LEU A 164 -21.99 -2.13 -18.49
C LEU A 164 -21.44 -3.46 -19.03
N ASN A 165 -21.03 -4.33 -18.10
CA ASN A 165 -20.43 -5.64 -18.38
C ASN A 165 -19.08 -5.59 -19.13
N THR A 166 -18.37 -4.46 -19.10
CA THR A 166 -17.00 -4.36 -19.66
C THR A 166 -15.96 -4.17 -18.56
N VAL A 167 -14.71 -4.51 -18.88
CA VAL A 167 -13.56 -4.29 -17.98
C VAL A 167 -13.35 -2.79 -17.69
N TRP A 168 -13.69 -1.94 -18.65
CA TRP A 168 -13.58 -0.48 -18.54
C TRP A 168 -14.51 0.11 -17.47
N ALA A 169 -15.66 -0.51 -17.21
CA ALA A 169 -16.54 -0.12 -16.11
C ALA A 169 -15.88 -0.21 -14.74
N MET A 170 -14.86 -1.07 -14.58
CA MET A 170 -14.13 -1.22 -13.32
C MET A 170 -12.95 -0.24 -13.20
N ILE A 171 -12.30 0.09 -14.32
CA ILE A 171 -11.09 0.93 -14.35
C ILE A 171 -11.43 2.42 -14.35
N ILE A 172 -12.37 2.86 -15.19
CA ILE A 172 -12.62 4.29 -15.40
C ILE A 172 -13.13 5.01 -14.13
N PRO A 173 -14.11 4.48 -13.38
CA PRO A 173 -14.62 5.17 -12.19
C PRO A 173 -13.60 5.23 -11.05
N THR A 174 -12.72 4.23 -10.96
CA THR A 174 -11.72 4.12 -9.88
C THR A 174 -10.44 4.91 -10.16
N THR A 175 -10.22 5.33 -11.41
CA THR A 175 -9.02 6.10 -11.81
C THR A 175 -9.05 7.55 -11.27
N VAL A 176 -10.24 8.12 -11.02
CA VAL A 176 -10.40 9.56 -10.71
C VAL A 176 -10.51 9.84 -9.20
N SER A 177 -10.61 8.80 -8.37
CA SER A 177 -10.58 8.97 -6.91
C SER A 177 -9.13 9.17 -6.47
N VAL A 178 -8.76 10.41 -6.19
CA VAL A 178 -7.52 10.79 -5.50
C VAL A 178 -7.73 10.75 -3.99
#